data_AF-A0A4Y7SKT2-F1
#
_entry.id   AF-A0A4Y7SKT2-F1
#
_cell.length_a   1.000
_cell.length_b   1.000
_cell.length_c   1.000
_cell.angle_alpha   90.00
_cell.angle_beta   90.00
_cell.angle_gamma   90.00
#
_symmetry.space_group_name_H-M   'P 1'
#
loop_
_entity.id
_entity.type
_entity.pdbx_description
1 polymer ?
#
loop_
_entity_poly.entity_id
_entity_poly.type
_entity_poly.pdbx_seq_one_letter_code
_entity_poly.pdbx_strand_id
1 'polypeptide(L)'
;MSANSPTCSVMDISPSTPMNGSPSHEAMLCSPISPAPDCDSNLDYTVTAIDLYTLQGDITVPHHDDQFTAVALVEAGYLGNSPVQPSLAILLKTLDLLKTLHQPKPSFSFEAFKKVLCDLYQTPYQCQWQTTLADAFDVFLNIKHQVNEGIVQVLGRVTENWGVLNGCPSCTYGVKLQGERPIIFRILMLLDGNNWAKRVCNNFHQTGDRQVSLNDYWVDNPEVNKFKLNKICVTRIRLSRDHIPTRRQRCPSA
;
A
#
# COMPACT_ATOMS: atom_id res chain seq x y z
N MET A 1 -11.73 41.36 -17.96
CA MET A 1 -11.62 42.16 -16.72
C MET A 1 -12.92 41.99 -15.95
N SER A 2 -12.87 41.99 -14.60
CA SER A 2 -13.98 41.77 -13.65
C SER A 2 -15.01 40.67 -13.96
N ALA A 3 -14.98 39.61 -13.16
CA ALA A 3 -16.19 38.88 -12.79
C ALA A 3 -16.82 39.54 -11.55
N ASN A 4 -18.12 39.34 -11.34
CA ASN A 4 -18.81 39.81 -10.12
C ASN A 4 -18.86 38.69 -9.07
N SER A 5 -18.54 39.04 -7.82
CA SER A 5 -18.67 38.15 -6.66
C SER A 5 -19.86 38.57 -5.79
N PRO A 6 -20.75 37.67 -5.36
CA PRO A 6 -21.72 37.95 -4.31
C PRO A 6 -21.06 37.80 -2.93
N THR A 7 -21.18 38.82 -2.08
CA THR A 7 -20.74 38.79 -0.68
C THR A 7 -21.71 37.99 0.19
N CYS A 8 -21.19 37.16 1.09
CA CYS A 8 -21.99 36.46 2.10
C CYS A 8 -22.01 37.28 3.39
N SER A 9 -23.19 37.60 3.91
CA SER A 9 -23.36 38.44 5.10
C SER A 9 -23.35 37.61 6.38
N VAL A 10 -22.44 37.95 7.30
CA VAL A 10 -22.44 37.44 8.69
C VAL A 10 -23.70 37.93 9.42
N MET A 11 -24.30 37.07 10.25
CA MET A 11 -25.34 37.48 11.20
C MET A 11 -24.74 37.60 12.61
N ASP A 12 -24.91 38.75 13.24
CA ASP A 12 -24.45 39.02 14.60
C ASP A 12 -25.30 38.27 15.65
N ILE A 13 -24.63 37.78 16.69
CA ILE A 13 -25.28 37.24 17.91
C ILE A 13 -25.15 38.31 19.00
N SER A 14 -26.26 38.70 19.61
CA SER A 14 -26.32 39.63 20.75
C SER A 14 -26.98 38.98 21.98
N PRO A 15 -26.65 39.40 23.22
CA PRO A 15 -26.73 38.50 24.37
C PRO A 15 -27.93 38.71 25.33
N SER A 16 -28.39 37.58 25.88
CA SER A 16 -28.93 37.34 27.24
C SER A 16 -29.80 38.39 27.97
N THR A 17 -30.93 37.94 28.53
CA THR A 17 -31.49 38.48 29.77
C THR A 17 -32.14 37.34 30.59
N PRO A 18 -31.87 37.19 31.89
CA PRO A 18 -32.40 36.10 32.71
C PRO A 18 -33.72 36.46 33.42
N MET A 19 -34.49 35.45 33.82
CA MET A 19 -35.57 35.57 34.81
C MET A 19 -35.55 34.38 35.78
N ASN A 20 -35.59 34.66 37.09
CA ASN A 20 -35.72 33.66 38.14
C ASN A 20 -37.19 33.23 38.31
N GLY A 21 -37.43 31.95 38.61
CA GLY A 21 -38.77 31.43 38.89
C GLY A 21 -38.73 30.09 39.62
N SER A 22 -39.11 30.09 40.90
CA SER A 22 -39.34 28.93 41.77
C SER A 22 -40.28 29.39 42.90
N PRO A 23 -40.92 28.51 43.70
CA PRO A 23 -40.84 27.04 43.72
C PRO A 23 -42.21 26.31 43.76
N SER A 24 -42.19 24.98 43.69
CA SER A 24 -43.09 24.13 44.50
C SER A 24 -42.48 22.72 44.68
N HIS A 25 -42.64 22.14 45.88
CA HIS A 25 -42.34 20.74 46.14
C HIS A 25 -43.59 19.89 45.89
N GLU A 26 -43.49 18.89 45.01
CA GLU A 26 -44.26 17.64 45.16
C GLU A 26 -43.32 16.45 45.00
N ALA A 27 -43.39 15.50 45.93
CA ALA A 27 -42.52 14.33 45.96
C ALA A 27 -43.31 13.11 45.48
N MET A 28 -43.02 12.65 44.25
CA MET A 28 -43.66 11.47 43.66
C MET A 28 -42.61 10.40 43.39
N LEU A 29 -42.54 9.41 44.29
CA LEU A 29 -41.69 8.22 44.17
C LEU A 29 -42.09 7.40 42.94
N CYS A 30 -41.14 7.02 42.09
CA CYS A 30 -41.37 6.02 41.06
C CYS A 30 -40.10 5.22 40.71
N SER A 31 -40.06 3.99 41.22
CA SER A 31 -39.28 2.83 40.74
C SER A 31 -37.73 2.87 40.74
N PRO A 32 -37.08 1.71 40.99
CA PRO A 32 -35.65 1.57 40.70
C PRO A 32 -35.41 1.60 39.18
N ILE A 33 -34.26 2.14 38.78
CA ILE A 33 -33.76 2.03 37.41
C ILE A 33 -33.44 0.54 37.16
N SER A 34 -34.17 -0.11 36.26
CA SER A 34 -33.73 -1.40 35.71
C SER A 34 -32.34 -1.24 35.10
N PRO A 35 -31.44 -2.24 35.22
CA PRO A 35 -30.21 -2.22 34.43
C PRO A 35 -30.57 -2.06 32.94
N ALA A 36 -29.70 -1.37 32.19
CA ALA A 36 -29.81 -1.36 30.74
C ALA A 36 -29.80 -2.82 30.24
N PRO A 37 -30.54 -3.15 29.16
CA PRO A 37 -30.41 -4.46 28.55
C PRO A 37 -28.96 -4.61 28.08
N ASP A 38 -28.28 -5.68 28.50
CA ASP A 38 -26.96 -6.03 28.00
C ASP A 38 -27.08 -6.31 26.49
N CYS A 39 -26.69 -5.35 25.67
CA CYS A 39 -26.84 -5.38 24.22
C CYS A 39 -25.73 -6.19 23.53
N ASP A 40 -25.50 -7.41 24.02
CA ASP A 40 -24.69 -8.44 23.35
C ASP A 40 -25.47 -9.07 22.17
N SER A 41 -26.04 -8.22 21.32
CA SER A 41 -26.63 -8.60 20.04
C SER A 41 -25.53 -9.01 19.07
N ASN A 42 -25.00 -10.23 19.21
CA ASN A 42 -24.15 -10.81 18.18
C ASN A 42 -24.99 -11.05 16.93
N LEU A 43 -24.87 -10.16 15.95
CA LEU A 43 -25.53 -10.25 14.66
C LEU A 43 -24.60 -10.94 13.67
N ASP A 44 -24.70 -12.26 13.55
CA ASP A 44 -23.92 -13.04 12.58
C ASP A 44 -24.16 -12.56 11.14
N TYR A 45 -23.18 -11.89 10.55
CA TYR A 45 -23.26 -11.34 9.20
C TYR A 45 -22.65 -12.29 8.18
N THR A 46 -23.46 -12.79 7.25
CA THR A 46 -23.01 -13.65 6.15
C THR A 46 -22.66 -12.84 4.90
N VAL A 47 -21.49 -13.12 4.32
CA VAL A 47 -21.02 -12.48 3.08
C VAL A 47 -20.28 -13.48 2.19
N THR A 48 -20.50 -13.38 0.88
CA THR A 48 -19.76 -14.15 -0.13
C THR A 48 -18.29 -13.76 -0.13
N ALA A 49 -17.40 -14.75 -0.13
CA ALA A 49 -15.97 -14.61 0.12
C ALA A 49 -15.11 -15.07 -1.08
N ILE A 50 -13.98 -14.38 -1.29
CA ILE A 50 -12.91 -14.79 -2.20
C ILE A 50 -11.65 -15.09 -1.38
N ASP A 51 -11.50 -16.36 -1.01
CA ASP A 51 -10.36 -16.94 -0.32
C ASP A 51 -9.71 -18.02 -1.19
N LEU A 52 -8.52 -17.72 -1.71
CA LEU A 52 -7.74 -18.65 -2.54
C LEU A 52 -7.17 -19.86 -1.76
N TYR A 53 -7.15 -19.81 -0.43
CA TYR A 53 -6.54 -20.82 0.44
C TYR A 53 -7.55 -21.83 0.98
N THR A 54 -8.76 -21.39 1.36
CA THR A 54 -9.83 -22.31 1.83
C THR A 54 -10.83 -22.66 0.74
N LEU A 55 -10.96 -21.81 -0.30
CA LEU A 55 -11.99 -21.89 -1.34
C LEU A 55 -13.43 -21.88 -0.78
N GLN A 56 -13.63 -21.37 0.44
CA GLN A 56 -14.96 -21.14 0.99
C GLN A 56 -15.66 -20.01 0.21
N GLY A 57 -16.91 -20.26 -0.20
CA GLY A 57 -17.70 -19.33 -1.00
C GLY A 57 -18.42 -18.26 -0.19
N ASP A 58 -18.70 -18.53 1.08
CA ASP A 58 -19.34 -17.60 2.02
C ASP A 58 -18.66 -17.73 3.39
N ILE A 59 -18.65 -16.63 4.16
CA ILE A 59 -18.20 -16.59 5.55
C ILE A 59 -19.28 -15.97 6.43
N THR A 60 -19.33 -16.40 7.69
CA THR A 60 -20.05 -15.71 8.77
C THR A 60 -19.04 -14.91 9.58
N VAL A 61 -19.31 -13.62 9.79
CA VAL A 61 -18.49 -12.74 10.63
C VAL A 61 -19.35 -12.28 11.82
N PRO A 62 -18.90 -12.49 13.07
CA PRO A 62 -19.61 -11.96 14.23
C PRO A 62 -19.54 -10.43 14.21
N HIS A 63 -20.65 -9.78 14.51
CA HIS A 63 -20.79 -8.32 14.47
C HIS A 63 -21.48 -7.84 15.75
N HIS A 64 -20.91 -6.82 16.38
CA HIS A 64 -21.50 -6.12 17.53
C HIS A 64 -22.19 -4.84 17.05
N ASP A 65 -23.35 -4.50 17.61
CA ASP A 65 -24.19 -3.36 17.18
C ASP A 65 -23.43 -2.02 17.06
N ASP A 66 -22.44 -1.76 17.94
CA ASP A 66 -21.62 -0.54 17.96
C ASP A 66 -20.45 -0.54 16.94
N GLN A 67 -20.20 -1.63 16.22
CA GLN A 67 -19.05 -1.78 15.32
C GLN A 67 -19.42 -1.51 13.85
N PHE A 68 -18.49 -0.91 13.09
CA PHE A 68 -18.66 -0.80 11.63
C PHE A 68 -18.38 -2.14 10.94
N THR A 69 -19.24 -2.56 10.00
CA THR A 69 -19.13 -3.79 9.21
C THR A 69 -17.75 -3.98 8.56
N ALA A 70 -17.15 -2.89 8.07
CA ALA A 70 -15.81 -2.90 7.48
C ALA A 70 -14.69 -3.25 8.47
N VAL A 71 -14.85 -2.88 9.75
CA VAL A 71 -13.87 -3.17 10.80
C VAL A 71 -13.94 -4.64 11.21
N ALA A 72 -15.15 -5.16 11.48
CA ALA A 72 -15.38 -6.57 11.78
C ALA A 72 -14.84 -7.50 10.68
N LEU A 73 -15.03 -7.13 9.40
CA LEU A 73 -14.44 -7.86 8.27
C LEU A 73 -12.91 -7.86 8.28
N VAL A 74 -12.28 -6.72 8.52
CA VAL A 74 -10.82 -6.59 8.53
C VAL A 74 -10.21 -7.34 9.71
N GLU A 75 -10.88 -7.36 10.86
CA GLU A 75 -10.53 -8.20 12.02
C GLU A 75 -10.65 -9.70 11.71
N ALA A 76 -11.70 -10.11 10.99
CA ALA A 76 -11.82 -11.47 10.42
C ALA A 76 -10.81 -11.77 9.29
N GLY A 77 -10.04 -10.78 8.84
CA GLY A 77 -8.99 -10.91 7.82
C GLY A 77 -9.44 -10.70 6.37
N TYR A 78 -10.62 -10.13 6.15
CA TYR A 78 -11.23 -9.89 4.83
C TYR A 78 -11.42 -8.40 4.55
N LEU A 79 -11.54 -8.04 3.27
CA LEU A 79 -11.81 -6.67 2.81
C LEU A 79 -13.08 -6.65 1.95
N GLY A 80 -14.11 -5.96 2.44
CA GLY A 80 -15.41 -5.84 1.75
C GLY A 80 -15.39 -4.90 0.55
N ASN A 81 -16.29 -5.14 -0.41
CA ASN A 81 -16.49 -4.29 -1.59
C ASN A 81 -17.27 -2.98 -1.31
N SER A 82 -17.80 -2.81 -0.11
CA SER A 82 -18.51 -1.63 0.37
C SER A 82 -18.28 -1.48 1.88
N PRO A 83 -18.04 -0.26 2.40
CA PRO A 83 -17.75 -0.07 3.82
C PRO A 83 -18.97 -0.21 4.74
N VAL A 84 -20.19 -0.10 4.19
CA VAL A 84 -21.45 -0.13 4.95
C VAL A 84 -22.11 -1.51 4.88
N GLN A 85 -22.37 -1.99 3.66
CA GLN A 85 -23.04 -3.27 3.40
C GLN A 85 -22.32 -3.99 2.25
N PRO A 86 -21.26 -4.77 2.54
CA PRO A 86 -20.44 -5.45 1.55
C PRO A 86 -21.11 -6.73 1.05
N SER A 87 -21.47 -6.78 -0.23
CA SER A 87 -22.04 -7.98 -0.86
C SER A 87 -20.98 -9.04 -1.22
N LEU A 88 -19.69 -8.69 -1.14
CA LEU A 88 -18.56 -9.53 -1.53
C LEU A 88 -17.33 -9.08 -0.74
N ALA A 89 -16.59 -10.03 -0.17
CA ALA A 89 -15.37 -9.77 0.59
C ALA A 89 -14.19 -10.61 0.07
N ILE A 90 -12.97 -10.06 0.09
CA ILE A 90 -11.75 -10.75 -0.39
C ILE A 90 -10.78 -10.93 0.78
N LEU A 91 -10.26 -12.15 0.98
CA LEU A 91 -9.29 -12.41 2.04
C LEU A 91 -8.01 -11.57 1.81
N LEU A 92 -7.52 -10.89 2.84
CA LEU A 92 -6.31 -10.05 2.77
C LEU A 92 -5.07 -10.83 2.31
N LYS A 93 -4.99 -12.14 2.62
CA LYS A 93 -3.91 -13.02 2.12
C LYS A 93 -3.98 -13.25 0.61
N THR A 94 -5.19 -13.32 0.02
CA THR A 94 -5.39 -13.41 -1.44
C THR A 94 -4.86 -12.14 -2.13
N LEU A 95 -5.09 -10.97 -1.52
CA LEU A 95 -4.59 -9.68 -2.02
C LEU A 95 -3.06 -9.53 -1.84
N ASP A 96 -2.47 -10.07 -0.76
CA ASP A 96 -1.01 -10.06 -0.59
C ASP A 96 -0.30 -11.05 -1.53
N LEU A 97 -0.91 -12.20 -1.85
CA LEU A 97 -0.44 -13.07 -2.92
C LEU A 97 -0.46 -12.36 -4.27
N LEU A 98 -1.56 -11.68 -4.61
CA LEU A 98 -1.67 -10.87 -5.83
C LEU A 98 -0.58 -9.79 -5.90
N LYS A 99 -0.33 -9.09 -4.78
CA LYS A 99 0.78 -8.12 -4.66
C LYS A 99 2.14 -8.77 -4.91
N THR A 100 2.35 -9.97 -4.35
CA THR A 100 3.57 -10.76 -4.50
C THR A 100 3.77 -11.23 -5.95
N LEU A 101 2.69 -11.46 -6.71
CA LEU A 101 2.75 -11.79 -8.15
C LEU A 101 2.99 -10.54 -9.03
N HIS A 102 2.43 -9.39 -8.67
CA HIS A 102 2.61 -8.12 -9.40
C HIS A 102 4.05 -7.56 -9.27
N GLN A 103 4.71 -7.76 -8.13
CA GLN A 103 6.09 -7.27 -7.89
C GLN A 103 7.11 -7.72 -8.97
N PRO A 104 7.27 -9.03 -9.29
CA PRO A 104 8.15 -9.49 -10.36
C PRO A 104 7.54 -9.33 -11.76
N LYS A 105 6.20 -9.27 -11.88
CA LYS A 105 5.49 -9.17 -13.15
C LYS A 105 4.31 -8.19 -13.08
N PRO A 106 4.56 -6.86 -13.22
CA PRO A 106 3.49 -5.85 -13.25
C PRO A 106 2.58 -5.96 -14.48
N SER A 107 2.94 -6.83 -15.45
CA SER A 107 2.09 -7.21 -16.57
C SER A 107 1.13 -8.37 -16.28
N PHE A 108 1.00 -8.79 -15.02
CA PHE A 108 -0.04 -9.72 -14.60
C PHE A 108 -1.34 -8.91 -14.43
N SER A 109 -2.45 -9.39 -14.99
CA SER A 109 -3.72 -8.65 -14.99
C SER A 109 -4.68 -9.20 -13.96
N PHE A 110 -5.50 -8.32 -13.38
CA PHE A 110 -6.63 -8.70 -12.52
C PHE A 110 -7.60 -9.66 -13.23
N GLU A 111 -7.73 -9.55 -14.56
CA GLU A 111 -8.49 -10.52 -15.38
C GLU A 111 -7.86 -11.93 -15.36
N ALA A 112 -6.54 -12.04 -15.49
CA ALA A 112 -5.83 -13.32 -15.46
C ALA A 112 -5.88 -13.95 -14.06
N PHE A 113 -5.67 -13.16 -13.01
CA PHE A 113 -5.81 -13.65 -11.62
C PHE A 113 -7.24 -14.08 -11.31
N LYS A 114 -8.25 -13.32 -11.77
CA LYS A 114 -9.65 -13.71 -11.64
C LYS A 114 -9.97 -15.01 -12.38
N LYS A 115 -9.42 -15.25 -13.58
CA LYS A 115 -9.63 -16.54 -14.27
C LYS A 115 -9.13 -17.70 -13.41
N VAL A 116 -7.93 -17.58 -12.84
CA VAL A 116 -7.40 -18.57 -11.87
C VAL A 116 -8.33 -18.74 -10.66
N LEU A 117 -8.92 -17.67 -10.13
CA LEU A 117 -9.93 -17.78 -9.06
C LEU A 117 -11.20 -18.52 -9.52
N CYS A 118 -11.78 -18.17 -10.66
CA CYS A 118 -12.96 -18.88 -11.21
C CYS A 118 -12.65 -20.37 -11.46
N ASP A 119 -11.48 -20.68 -12.02
CA ASP A 119 -11.03 -22.05 -12.29
C ASP A 119 -10.87 -22.86 -11.00
N LEU A 120 -10.29 -22.26 -9.94
CA LEU A 120 -10.14 -22.88 -8.61
C LEU A 120 -11.49 -23.10 -7.91
N TYR A 121 -12.40 -22.13 -8.01
CA TYR A 121 -13.77 -22.22 -7.47
C TYR A 121 -14.72 -23.07 -8.35
N GLN A 122 -14.27 -23.51 -9.53
CA GLN A 122 -15.07 -24.21 -10.55
C GLN A 122 -16.34 -23.42 -10.98
N THR A 123 -16.27 -22.08 -10.92
CA THR A 123 -17.39 -21.18 -11.23
C THR A 123 -17.30 -20.58 -12.64
N PRO A 124 -18.45 -20.25 -13.28
CA PRO A 124 -18.44 -19.53 -14.54
C PRO A 124 -17.83 -18.13 -14.37
N TYR A 125 -17.24 -17.61 -15.46
CA TYR A 125 -16.54 -16.32 -15.47
C TYR A 125 -17.41 -15.15 -14.98
N GLN A 126 -17.14 -14.69 -13.76
CA GLN A 126 -17.83 -13.53 -13.18
C GLN A 126 -17.22 -12.22 -13.69
N CYS A 127 -18.03 -11.29 -14.20
CA CYS A 127 -17.53 -9.97 -14.57
C CYS A 127 -17.22 -9.11 -13.33
N GLN A 128 -18.16 -9.06 -12.37
CA GLN A 128 -18.13 -8.19 -11.18
C GLN A 128 -16.85 -8.35 -10.34
N TRP A 129 -16.40 -9.60 -10.15
CA TRP A 129 -15.19 -9.92 -9.38
C TRP A 129 -13.94 -9.18 -9.88
N GLN A 130 -13.86 -8.79 -11.16
CA GLN A 130 -12.68 -8.07 -11.69
C GLN A 130 -12.58 -6.64 -11.19
N THR A 131 -13.71 -5.94 -11.15
CA THR A 131 -13.80 -4.56 -10.65
C THR A 131 -13.55 -4.59 -9.14
N THR A 132 -14.32 -5.40 -8.40
CA THR A 132 -14.16 -5.54 -6.95
C THR A 132 -12.74 -5.93 -6.53
N LEU A 133 -12.06 -6.80 -7.28
CA LEU A 133 -10.70 -7.21 -6.97
C LEU A 133 -9.65 -6.15 -7.29
N ALA A 134 -9.88 -5.28 -8.27
CA ALA A 134 -9.04 -4.09 -8.49
C ALA A 134 -9.27 -3.05 -7.39
N ASP A 135 -10.54 -2.71 -7.10
CA ASP A 135 -10.92 -1.72 -6.09
C ASP A 135 -10.40 -2.12 -4.69
N ALA A 136 -10.60 -3.39 -4.30
CA ALA A 136 -10.11 -3.94 -3.05
C ALA A 136 -8.57 -4.01 -3.00
N PHE A 137 -7.90 -4.23 -4.13
CA PHE A 137 -6.44 -4.22 -4.18
C PHE A 137 -5.86 -2.82 -3.93
N ASP A 138 -6.46 -1.77 -4.51
CA ASP A 138 -6.03 -0.39 -4.27
C ASP A 138 -6.30 0.07 -2.83
N VAL A 139 -7.45 -0.31 -2.25
CA VAL A 139 -7.75 -0.09 -0.82
C VAL A 139 -6.77 -0.85 0.08
N PHE A 140 -6.46 -2.11 -0.24
CA PHE A 140 -5.46 -2.93 0.47
C PHE A 140 -4.04 -2.33 0.40
N LEU A 141 -3.64 -1.79 -0.74
CA LEU A 141 -2.38 -1.07 -0.87
C LEU A 141 -2.38 0.18 0.01
N ASN A 142 -3.44 1.01 -0.04
CA ASN A 142 -3.59 2.20 0.80
C ASN A 142 -3.49 1.87 2.30
N ILE A 143 -4.19 0.84 2.78
CA ILE A 143 -4.08 0.36 4.17
C ILE A 143 -2.63 -0.02 4.51
N LYS A 144 -1.95 -0.77 3.63
CA LYS A 144 -0.53 -1.12 3.85
C LYS A 144 0.41 0.08 3.73
N HIS A 145 0.03 1.19 3.08
CA HIS A 145 0.80 2.44 3.12
C HIS A 145 0.61 3.16 4.46
N GLN A 146 -0.63 3.40 4.89
CA GLN A 146 -0.93 4.08 6.17
C GLN A 146 -0.35 3.34 7.39
N VAL A 147 -0.40 2.00 7.40
CA VAL A 147 0.25 1.19 8.46
C VAL A 147 1.77 1.37 8.46
N ASN A 148 2.41 1.44 7.29
CA ASN A 148 3.85 1.71 7.20
C ASN A 148 4.20 3.14 7.62
N GLU A 149 3.37 4.13 7.29
CA GLU A 149 3.53 5.52 7.74
C GLU A 149 3.42 5.64 9.26
N GLY A 150 2.44 4.99 9.89
CA GLY A 150 2.33 4.92 11.35
C GLY A 150 3.56 4.27 12.00
N ILE A 151 4.07 3.17 11.43
CA ILE A 151 5.32 2.52 11.88
C ILE A 151 6.52 3.46 11.72
N VAL A 152 6.62 4.19 10.61
CA VAL A 152 7.67 5.21 10.36
C VAL A 152 7.62 6.33 11.39
N GLN A 153 6.42 6.83 11.72
CA GLN A 153 6.21 7.86 12.73
C GLN A 153 6.59 7.38 14.13
N VAL A 154 6.10 6.22 14.56
CA VAL A 154 6.39 5.63 15.89
C VAL A 154 7.89 5.32 16.07
N LEU A 155 8.58 4.94 14.98
CA LEU A 155 10.03 4.72 14.99
C LEU A 155 10.87 6.00 14.83
N GLY A 156 10.24 7.19 14.83
CA GLY A 156 10.92 8.49 14.71
C GLY A 156 11.57 8.76 13.35
N ARG A 157 11.13 8.06 12.29
CA ARG A 157 11.78 8.04 10.96
C ARG A 157 11.28 9.13 10.00
N VAL A 158 10.87 10.26 10.55
CA VAL A 158 10.04 11.28 9.87
C VAL A 158 10.86 12.38 9.17
N THR A 159 12.19 12.39 9.31
CA THR A 159 13.03 13.39 8.63
C THR A 159 13.10 13.12 7.13
N GLU A 160 13.13 14.17 6.31
CA GLU A 160 13.39 14.05 4.87
C GLU A 160 14.61 13.15 4.60
N ASN A 161 14.48 12.19 3.67
CA ASN A 161 15.53 11.21 3.34
C ASN A 161 16.03 10.35 4.53
N TRP A 162 15.23 10.14 5.60
CA TRP A 162 15.67 9.41 6.82
C TRP A 162 16.37 8.08 6.50
N GLY A 163 15.83 7.29 5.57
CA GLY A 163 16.38 5.98 5.18
C GLY A 163 17.75 6.03 4.51
N VAL A 164 18.10 7.14 3.85
CA VAL A 164 19.42 7.37 3.23
C VAL A 164 20.42 7.88 4.27
N LEU A 165 19.96 8.72 5.21
CA LEU A 165 20.79 9.32 6.26
C LEU A 165 21.14 8.33 7.38
N ASN A 166 20.22 7.42 7.71
CA ASN A 166 20.32 6.49 8.84
C ASN A 166 20.47 5.01 8.42
N GLY A 167 20.51 4.73 7.11
CA GLY A 167 20.77 3.39 6.56
C GLY A 167 22.20 2.91 6.84
N CYS A 168 22.33 1.69 7.35
CA CYS A 168 23.60 1.01 7.65
C CYS A 168 24.09 0.17 6.43
N PRO A 169 25.42 0.02 6.20
CA PRO A 169 26.05 -0.68 5.07
C PRO A 169 25.38 -1.93 4.51
N SER A 170 25.36 -2.09 3.18
CA SER A 170 26.44 -1.72 2.24
C SER A 170 26.35 -0.49 1.30
N CYS A 171 25.46 0.52 1.28
CA CYS A 171 24.52 1.17 2.22
C CYS A 171 25.12 2.10 3.30
N THR A 172 26.18 2.85 2.97
CA THR A 172 26.38 4.24 3.47
C THR A 172 26.52 4.51 4.99
N TYR A 173 27.49 3.90 5.69
CA TYR A 173 27.85 4.36 7.06
C TYR A 173 28.36 5.82 7.05
N GLY A 174 27.53 6.74 7.55
CA GLY A 174 27.95 8.08 8.00
C GLY A 174 28.55 8.05 9.42
N VAL A 175 28.06 7.15 10.27
CA VAL A 175 28.57 6.93 11.62
C VAL A 175 29.94 6.25 11.57
N LYS A 176 31.01 7.05 11.70
CA LYS A 176 32.35 6.52 11.99
C LYS A 176 32.32 5.89 13.39
N LEU A 177 32.39 4.57 13.48
CA LEU A 177 32.75 3.89 14.72
C LEU A 177 34.15 4.38 15.14
N GLN A 178 34.30 4.78 16.41
CA GLN A 178 35.57 5.34 16.90
C GLN A 178 36.68 4.29 16.83
N GLY A 179 37.68 4.53 15.99
CA GLY A 179 38.85 3.67 15.81
C GLY A 179 38.94 2.94 14.45
N GLU A 180 37.91 2.97 13.60
CA GLU A 180 37.98 2.25 12.32
C GLU A 180 38.80 2.98 11.22
N ARG A 181 39.54 2.20 10.42
CA ARG A 181 40.37 2.66 9.31
C ARG A 181 39.54 3.15 8.10
N PRO A 182 39.96 4.21 7.38
CA PRO A 182 39.21 4.72 6.23
C PRO A 182 39.22 3.73 5.05
N ILE A 183 38.04 3.49 4.47
CA ILE A 183 37.84 2.62 3.30
C ILE A 183 38.00 3.45 2.01
N ILE A 184 38.80 2.95 1.05
CA ILE A 184 39.10 3.64 -0.22
C ILE A 184 37.86 3.71 -1.13
N PHE A 185 37.15 2.60 -1.30
CA PHE A 185 35.92 2.52 -2.10
C PHE A 185 34.73 2.25 -1.19
N ARG A 186 33.80 3.21 -1.08
CA ARG A 186 32.70 3.14 -0.10
C ARG A 186 31.55 2.21 -0.49
N ILE A 187 31.29 2.03 -1.79
CA ILE A 187 30.23 1.18 -2.32
C ILE A 187 30.71 0.57 -3.65
N LEU A 188 30.44 -0.71 -3.88
CA LEU A 188 30.57 -1.38 -5.18
C LEU A 188 29.18 -1.87 -5.60
N MET A 189 28.60 -1.26 -6.64
CA MET A 189 27.26 -1.63 -7.12
C MET A 189 27.35 -2.54 -8.35
N LEU A 190 26.85 -3.76 -8.19
CA LEU A 190 26.57 -4.70 -9.29
C LEU A 190 25.07 -4.62 -9.61
N LEU A 191 24.72 -3.81 -10.60
CA LEU A 191 23.33 -3.64 -11.04
C LEU A 191 23.00 -4.71 -12.10
N ASP A 192 21.97 -5.52 -11.87
CA ASP A 192 21.36 -6.35 -12.92
C ASP A 192 20.82 -5.42 -14.02
N GLY A 193 21.45 -5.45 -15.19
CA GLY A 193 21.11 -4.57 -16.30
C GLY A 193 19.77 -4.86 -17.00
N ASN A 194 19.07 -5.97 -16.67
CA ASN A 194 18.08 -6.55 -17.60
C ASN A 194 16.70 -6.90 -16.99
N ASN A 195 16.52 -6.91 -15.67
CA ASN A 195 15.17 -7.09 -15.09
C ASN A 195 14.39 -5.78 -14.90
N TRP A 196 15.04 -4.65 -14.57
CA TRP A 196 14.36 -3.35 -14.51
C TRP A 196 13.95 -2.84 -15.90
N ALA A 197 14.73 -3.16 -16.94
CA ALA A 197 14.42 -2.81 -18.34
C ALA A 197 13.08 -3.38 -18.83
N LYS A 198 12.53 -4.42 -18.18
CA LYS A 198 11.20 -4.98 -18.46
C LYS A 198 10.04 -4.14 -17.93
N ARG A 199 10.31 -3.10 -17.13
CA ARG A 199 9.33 -2.10 -16.68
C ARG A 199 9.24 -0.88 -17.63
N VAL A 200 10.02 -0.86 -18.71
CA VAL A 200 9.97 0.21 -19.73
C VAL A 200 8.66 0.10 -20.52
N CYS A 201 7.95 1.23 -20.66
CA CYS A 201 6.88 1.38 -21.65
C CYS A 201 7.45 1.28 -23.07
N ASN A 202 7.55 0.07 -23.60
CA ASN A 202 7.67 -0.14 -25.04
C ASN A 202 6.37 0.33 -25.71
N ASN A 203 6.48 0.99 -26.87
CA ASN A 203 5.33 1.62 -27.55
C ASN A 203 4.18 0.66 -27.93
N PHE A 204 4.43 -0.66 -27.90
CA PHE A 204 3.44 -1.72 -28.14
C PHE A 204 2.76 -2.24 -26.87
N HIS A 205 3.36 -2.02 -25.68
CA HIS A 205 2.87 -2.53 -24.39
C HIS A 205 3.08 -1.48 -23.29
N GLN A 206 2.07 -0.63 -23.10
CA GLN A 206 1.97 0.25 -21.93
C GLN A 206 1.61 -0.59 -20.69
N THR A 207 2.59 -1.34 -20.18
CA THR A 207 2.37 -2.34 -19.12
C THR A 207 3.46 -2.28 -18.03
N GLY A 208 4.06 -1.10 -17.87
CA GLY A 208 4.56 -0.66 -16.58
C GLY A 208 3.39 -0.17 -15.72
N ASP A 209 3.49 -0.40 -14.41
CA ASP A 209 2.57 0.17 -13.44
C ASP A 209 2.60 1.71 -13.50
N ARG A 210 1.44 2.34 -13.34
CA ARG A 210 1.28 3.81 -13.33
C ARG A 210 1.08 4.37 -11.92
N GLN A 211 0.94 3.54 -10.90
CA GLN A 211 0.84 4.01 -9.51
C GLN A 211 2.12 4.77 -9.12
N VAL A 212 1.96 6.00 -8.64
CA VAL A 212 3.06 6.79 -8.10
C VAL A 212 3.38 6.24 -6.71
N SER A 213 4.62 5.83 -6.48
CA SER A 213 5.06 5.41 -5.15
C SER A 213 5.00 6.58 -4.17
N LEU A 214 4.23 6.44 -3.10
CA LEU A 214 4.21 7.36 -1.96
C LEU A 214 5.51 7.32 -1.13
N ASN A 215 6.40 6.34 -1.38
CA ASN A 215 7.65 6.17 -0.63
C ASN A 215 8.81 6.98 -1.24
N ASP A 216 9.55 7.71 -0.41
CA ASP A 216 10.79 8.49 -0.69
C ASP A 216 11.91 7.75 -1.46
N TYR A 217 11.82 6.43 -1.61
CA TYR A 217 12.79 5.62 -2.34
C TYR A 217 12.81 5.86 -3.86
N TRP A 218 11.80 6.54 -4.41
CA TRP A 218 11.68 6.78 -5.85
C TRP A 218 11.93 8.25 -6.20
N VAL A 219 12.99 8.48 -6.97
CA VAL A 219 13.32 9.81 -7.51
C VAL A 219 12.43 10.11 -8.71
N ASP A 220 11.90 11.34 -8.75
CA ASP A 220 10.88 11.73 -9.71
C ASP A 220 11.40 11.71 -11.16
N ASN A 221 10.55 11.31 -12.12
CA ASN A 221 10.92 11.20 -13.53
C ASN A 221 11.59 12.48 -14.11
N PRO A 222 11.05 13.70 -13.93
CA PRO A 222 11.73 14.92 -14.40
C PRO A 222 13.10 15.15 -13.76
N GLU A 223 13.37 14.63 -12.56
CA GLU A 223 14.68 14.70 -11.91
C GLU A 223 15.65 13.66 -12.47
N VAL A 224 15.24 12.39 -12.58
CA VAL A 224 16.05 11.35 -13.25
C VAL A 224 16.39 11.76 -14.69
N ASN A 225 15.48 12.45 -15.37
CA ASN A 225 15.70 13.01 -16.72
C ASN A 225 16.83 14.06 -16.78
N LYS A 226 17.17 14.77 -15.69
CA LYS A 226 18.32 15.70 -15.65
C LYS A 226 19.64 14.98 -15.92
N PHE A 227 19.72 13.69 -15.58
CA PHE A 227 20.88 12.83 -15.75
C PHE A 227 20.88 12.06 -17.10
N LYS A 228 19.92 12.30 -18.00
CA LYS A 228 19.92 11.67 -19.33
C LYS A 228 21.11 12.15 -20.17
N LEU A 229 21.85 11.18 -20.70
CA LEU A 229 23.24 11.37 -21.10
C LEU A 229 23.42 11.89 -22.53
N ASN A 230 22.98 13.12 -22.76
CA ASN A 230 23.34 13.88 -23.97
C ASN A 230 24.84 14.28 -24.00
N LYS A 231 25.60 14.03 -22.91
CA LYS A 231 26.98 14.50 -22.73
C LYS A 231 27.98 13.52 -22.08
N ILE A 232 27.62 12.28 -21.71
CA ILE A 232 28.68 11.28 -21.43
C ILE A 232 29.27 10.83 -22.77
N CYS A 233 30.46 11.33 -23.06
CA CYS A 233 31.36 10.67 -23.99
C CYS A 233 31.67 9.30 -23.38
N VAL A 234 31.11 8.23 -23.94
CA VAL A 234 31.45 6.87 -23.53
C VAL A 234 32.89 6.63 -24.00
N THR A 235 33.85 6.91 -23.13
CA THR A 235 35.26 6.60 -23.32
C THR A 235 35.40 5.08 -23.35
N ARG A 236 35.13 4.49 -24.52
CA ARG A 236 35.48 3.11 -24.82
C ARG A 236 37.00 3.01 -24.71
N ILE A 237 37.46 2.62 -23.53
CA ILE A 237 38.79 2.04 -23.35
C ILE A 237 38.81 0.78 -24.20
N ARG A 238 39.22 0.94 -25.45
CA ARG A 238 39.66 -0.15 -26.30
C ARG A 238 40.93 -0.67 -25.66
N LEU A 239 40.79 -1.57 -24.69
CA LEU A 239 41.85 -2.54 -24.41
C LEU A 239 42.17 -3.18 -25.76
N SER A 240 43.37 -2.92 -26.27
CA SER A 240 43.77 -3.49 -27.54
C SER A 240 43.82 -5.02 -27.38
N ARG A 241 43.39 -5.75 -28.42
CA ARG A 241 43.32 -7.22 -28.36
C ARG A 241 44.69 -7.88 -28.36
N ASP A 242 45.72 -7.08 -28.58
CA ASP A 242 47.08 -7.45 -28.94
C ASP A 242 47.85 -8.16 -27.80
N HIS A 243 47.30 -8.17 -26.58
CA HIS A 243 47.83 -8.88 -25.40
C HIS A 243 46.75 -9.64 -24.61
N ILE A 244 45.84 -10.34 -25.31
CA ILE A 244 45.14 -11.49 -24.72
C ILE A 244 46.02 -12.74 -24.91
N PRO A 245 46.68 -13.28 -23.88
CA PRO A 245 47.48 -14.49 -24.03
C PRO A 245 46.57 -15.69 -24.36
N THR A 246 46.71 -16.24 -25.57
CA THR A 246 45.89 -17.32 -26.09
C THR A 246 46.23 -18.65 -25.42
N ARG A 247 45.60 -18.93 -24.27
CA ARG A 247 45.80 -20.15 -23.46
C ARG A 247 45.35 -21.44 -24.19
N ARG A 248 46.18 -21.93 -25.12
CA ARG A 248 46.13 -23.29 -25.69
C ARG A 248 47.52 -23.91 -25.89
N GLN A 249 48.42 -23.74 -24.92
CA GLN A 249 49.43 -24.79 -24.71
C GLN A 249 48.71 -26.03 -24.14
N ARG A 250 48.66 -27.08 -24.96
CA ARG A 250 48.11 -28.38 -24.60
C ARG A 250 49.13 -29.06 -23.66
N CYS A 251 48.70 -29.55 -22.51
CA CYS A 251 49.61 -30.32 -21.65
C CYS A 251 50.06 -31.58 -22.42
N PRO A 252 51.36 -31.89 -22.47
CA PRO A 252 51.82 -33.16 -23.02
C PRO A 252 51.35 -34.30 -22.12
N SER A 253 50.96 -35.42 -22.73
CA SER A 253 50.41 -36.59 -22.04
C SER A 253 51.43 -37.74 -22.02
N ALA A 254 52.25 -37.76 -20.97
CA ALA A 254 53.00 -38.92 -20.47
C ALA A 254 53.41 -38.62 -19.02
#